data_AF-A0A8I0L093-F1
#
_entry.id   AF-A0A8I0L093-F1
#
_cell.length_a   1.000
_cell.length_b   1.000
_cell.length_c   1.000
_cell.angle_alpha   90.00
_cell.angle_beta   90.00
_cell.angle_gamma   90.00
#
_symmetry.space_group_name_H-M   'P 1'
#
loop_
_entity.id
_entity.type
_entity.pdbx_description
1 polymer ?
#
loop_
_entity_poly.entity_id
_entity_poly.type
_entity_poly.pdbx_seq_one_letter_code
_entity_poly.pdbx_strand_id
1 'polypeptide(L)'
;MLARKLLAAGGFDAASVAYFAAMSSQPSRARKKLINKMIAGLKADGLWAKISWLSLLASHDSQSGRLNAKDPTKSFTVNGTTTFTADRGFAGDGSTGYLDAGETPQAAGLFGQDSAFMSVYFNVLGSGGGKANCGHGNGTSGVHFYNSNWAKLNNTAYMFPTNPFAVGLSTITRTASNAGKFYADGSPNGTFSNASVALVTGNMRALAAGTSGQMTDGRCAFMAWGSSLSDSDAAALYSRVGAYLTAIGAN
;
A
#
# COMPACT_ATOMS: atom_id res chain seq x y z
N MET A 1 11.43 31.92 -0.89
CA MET A 1 10.57 32.16 0.29
C MET A 1 10.38 30.83 1.00
N LEU A 2 11.10 30.59 2.10
CA LEU A 2 11.17 29.29 2.77
C LEU A 2 9.86 29.04 3.55
N ALA A 3 9.03 28.12 3.09
CA ALA A 3 7.82 27.73 3.81
C ALA A 3 8.19 27.02 5.12
N ARG A 4 8.03 27.72 6.26
CA ARG A 4 8.11 27.13 7.60
C ARG A 4 6.96 26.14 7.76
N LYS A 5 7.26 24.86 7.57
CA LYS A 5 6.37 23.72 7.80
C LYS A 5 5.88 23.77 9.25
N LEU A 6 4.57 23.91 9.47
CA LEU A 6 3.94 23.93 10.79
C LEU A 6 4.29 22.63 11.55
N LEU A 7 5.17 22.70 12.55
CA LEU A 7 5.44 21.62 13.50
C LEU A 7 4.50 21.80 14.69
N ALA A 8 3.78 20.75 15.08
CA ALA A 8 2.97 20.77 16.30
C ALA A 8 3.85 20.67 17.56
N ALA A 9 3.27 20.84 18.75
CA ALA A 9 3.92 21.04 20.07
C ALA A 9 4.92 19.97 20.58
N GLY A 10 5.42 19.07 19.73
CA GLY A 10 6.48 18.10 20.03
C GLY A 10 7.56 17.98 18.94
N GLY A 11 7.60 18.90 17.97
CA GLY A 11 8.55 18.84 16.85
C GLY A 11 8.22 17.77 15.80
N PHE A 12 6.98 17.29 15.78
CA PHE A 12 6.46 16.35 14.79
C PHE A 12 5.52 17.05 13.80
N ASP A 13 5.44 16.52 12.59
CA ASP A 13 4.48 16.91 11.57
C ASP A 13 3.05 16.62 12.05
N ALA A 14 2.11 17.52 11.75
CA ALA A 14 0.73 17.42 12.22
C ALA A 14 0.03 16.12 11.81
N ALA A 15 0.31 15.59 10.62
CA ALA A 15 -0.26 14.31 10.18
C ALA A 15 0.30 13.13 10.99
N SER A 16 1.59 13.19 11.36
CA SER A 16 2.18 12.20 12.26
C SER A 16 1.57 12.26 13.66
N VAL A 17 1.33 13.47 14.19
CA VAL A 17 0.65 13.64 15.49
C VAL A 17 -0.75 13.05 15.47
N ALA A 18 -1.54 13.34 14.43
CA ALA A 18 -2.88 12.78 14.26
C ALA A 18 -2.84 11.25 14.20
N TYR A 19 -1.88 10.68 13.46
CA TYR A 19 -1.70 9.25 13.37
C TYR A 19 -1.35 8.61 14.72
N PHE A 20 -0.42 9.19 15.49
CA PHE A 20 -0.09 8.68 16.82
C PHE A 20 -1.26 8.79 17.80
N ALA A 21 -2.05 9.87 17.72
CA ALA A 21 -3.20 10.08 18.60
C ALA A 21 -4.30 9.03 18.40
N ALA A 22 -4.41 8.47 17.20
CA ALA A 22 -5.37 7.39 16.88
C ALA A 22 -4.91 5.99 17.31
N MET A 23 -3.66 5.84 17.77
CA MET A 23 -3.13 4.55 18.23
C MET A 23 -3.58 4.26 19.66
N SER A 24 -4.17 3.09 19.88
CA SER A 24 -4.58 2.64 21.21
C SER A 24 -3.38 2.37 22.13
N SER A 25 -2.27 1.88 21.57
CA SER A 25 -0.98 1.75 22.26
C SER A 25 0.01 2.75 21.67
N GLN A 26 0.60 3.58 22.54
CA GLN A 26 1.50 4.63 22.10
C GLN A 26 2.88 4.08 21.72
N PRO A 27 3.40 4.39 20.52
CA PRO A 27 4.75 4.02 20.15
C PRO A 27 5.78 4.76 21.01
N SER A 28 6.95 4.14 21.18
CA SER A 28 8.10 4.80 21.81
C SER A 28 8.46 6.10 21.07
N ARG A 29 9.14 7.03 21.76
CA ARG A 29 9.58 8.29 21.14
C ARG A 29 10.50 8.04 19.93
N ALA A 30 11.34 7.01 19.99
CA ALA A 30 12.19 6.61 18.87
C ALA A 30 11.34 6.18 17.66
N ARG A 31 10.32 5.35 17.87
CA ARG A 31 9.41 4.93 16.80
C ARG A 31 8.61 6.09 16.20
N LYS A 32 8.13 7.03 17.03
CA LYS A 32 7.48 8.27 16.55
C LYS A 32 8.39 9.08 15.62
N LYS A 33 9.69 9.16 15.90
CA LYS A 33 10.66 9.83 15.01
C LYS A 33 10.78 9.13 13.65
N LEU A 34 10.79 7.79 13.61
CA LEU A 34 10.86 7.04 12.37
C LEU A 34 9.62 7.24 11.50
N ILE A 35 8.43 7.11 12.10
CA ILE A 35 7.15 7.35 11.40
C ILE A 35 7.07 8.80 10.91
N ASN A 36 7.45 9.76 11.75
CA ASN A 36 7.47 11.18 11.37
C ASN A 36 8.45 11.44 10.22
N LYS A 37 9.64 10.84 10.24
CA LYS A 37 10.63 10.98 9.15
C LYS A 37 10.05 10.47 7.83
N MET A 38 9.34 9.35 7.86
CA MET A 38 8.65 8.82 6.68
C MET A 38 7.57 9.78 6.18
N ILE A 39 6.60 10.17 7.01
CA ILE A 39 5.49 11.05 6.62
C ILE A 39 5.99 12.43 6.16
N ALA A 40 6.92 13.03 6.91
CA ALA A 40 7.49 14.33 6.55
C ALA A 40 8.31 14.25 5.25
N GLY A 41 8.98 13.12 5.00
CA GLY A 41 9.68 12.81 3.76
C GLY A 41 8.73 12.68 2.58
N LEU A 42 7.67 11.88 2.70
CA LEU A 42 6.62 11.76 1.68
C LEU A 42 5.99 13.12 1.33
N LYS A 43 5.84 14.03 2.31
CA LYS A 43 5.40 15.41 2.06
C LYS A 43 6.44 16.23 1.32
N ALA A 44 7.73 16.08 1.65
CA ALA A 44 8.81 16.80 0.98
C ALA A 44 8.94 16.36 -0.49
N ASP A 45 8.68 15.10 -0.79
CA ASP A 45 8.72 14.53 -2.14
C ASP A 45 7.41 14.78 -2.92
N GLY A 46 6.42 15.48 -2.34
CA GLY A 46 5.10 15.70 -2.96
C GLY A 46 4.17 14.48 -2.98
N LEU A 47 4.66 13.29 -2.61
CA LEU A 47 3.91 12.03 -2.59
C LEU A 47 2.70 12.07 -1.65
N TRP A 48 2.77 12.79 -0.53
CA TRP A 48 1.63 12.88 0.40
C TRP A 48 0.37 13.45 -0.27
N ALA A 49 0.52 14.30 -1.28
CA ALA A 49 -0.60 14.86 -2.04
C ALA A 49 -1.21 13.87 -3.04
N LYS A 50 -0.51 12.77 -3.34
CA LYS A 50 -0.93 11.71 -4.27
C LYS A 50 -1.52 10.49 -3.58
N ILE A 51 -1.36 10.38 -2.25
CA ILE A 51 -1.74 9.21 -1.46
C ILE A 51 -3.13 9.41 -0.83
N SER A 52 -4.07 8.50 -1.11
CA SER A 52 -5.37 8.38 -0.44
C SER A 52 -5.27 7.57 0.85
N TRP A 53 -4.48 6.50 0.82
CA TRP A 53 -4.32 5.58 1.94
C TRP A 53 -2.87 5.16 2.11
N LEU A 54 -2.43 5.09 3.36
CA LEU A 54 -1.11 4.60 3.74
C LEU A 54 -1.19 3.83 5.05
N SER A 55 -0.91 2.53 5.02
CA SER A 55 -0.82 1.71 6.23
C SER A 55 0.58 1.16 6.42
N LEU A 56 1.13 1.39 7.61
CA LEU A 56 2.40 0.86 8.06
C LEU A 56 2.17 -0.48 8.77
N LEU A 57 1.77 -1.50 8.01
CA LEU A 57 1.33 -2.79 8.55
C LEU A 57 2.39 -3.43 9.49
N ALA A 58 3.68 -3.26 9.19
CA ALA A 58 4.77 -3.49 10.13
C ALA A 58 4.85 -2.34 11.16
N SER A 59 4.12 -2.51 12.26
CA SER A 59 4.05 -1.57 13.37
C SER A 59 4.37 -2.25 14.71
N HIS A 60 4.45 -1.48 15.79
CA HIS A 60 4.69 -2.00 17.15
C HIS A 60 3.49 -2.74 17.73
N ASP A 61 2.28 -2.53 17.21
CA ASP A 61 1.07 -3.27 17.57
C ASP A 61 0.12 -3.44 16.37
N SER A 62 -0.83 -4.38 16.50
CA SER A 62 -1.76 -4.75 15.43
C SER A 62 -2.71 -3.60 15.05
N GLN A 63 -3.22 -2.85 16.02
CA GLN A 63 -4.17 -1.77 15.75
C GLN A 63 -3.48 -0.62 15.03
N SER A 64 -2.28 -0.21 15.47
CA SER A 64 -1.55 0.87 14.81
C SER A 64 -1.16 0.54 13.37
N GLY A 65 -0.81 -0.72 13.08
CA GLY A 65 -0.47 -1.14 11.71
C GLY A 65 -1.63 -1.06 10.73
N ARG A 66 -2.88 -1.26 11.20
CA ARG A 66 -4.10 -1.26 10.37
C ARG A 66 -4.64 0.14 10.07
N LEU A 67 -4.30 1.13 10.87
CA LEU A 67 -4.72 2.51 10.68
C LEU A 67 -4.23 3.07 9.33
N ASN A 68 -5.04 3.92 8.72
CA ASN A 68 -4.61 4.75 7.59
C ASN A 68 -3.90 6.00 8.14
N ALA A 69 -2.60 6.14 7.93
CA ALA A 69 -1.84 7.30 8.40
C ALA A 69 -2.26 8.61 7.71
N LYS A 70 -2.91 8.55 6.53
CA LYS A 70 -3.44 9.70 5.81
C LYS A 70 -4.73 10.23 6.44
N ASP A 71 -5.58 9.31 6.90
CA ASP A 71 -6.83 9.56 7.59
C ASP A 71 -7.00 8.55 8.74
N PRO A 72 -6.50 8.87 9.94
CA PRO A 72 -6.46 7.93 11.07
C PRO A 72 -7.84 7.57 11.64
N THR A 73 -8.93 8.12 11.11
CA THR A 73 -10.29 7.67 11.42
C THR A 73 -10.64 6.36 10.72
N LYS A 74 -9.88 6.00 9.68
CA LYS A 74 -10.05 4.77 8.90
C LYS A 74 -9.01 3.72 9.30
N SER A 75 -9.44 2.47 9.30
CA SER A 75 -8.60 1.32 9.63
C SER A 75 -9.00 0.11 8.80
N PHE A 76 -8.02 -0.71 8.46
CA PHE A 76 -8.29 -2.08 8.03
C PHE A 76 -9.03 -2.86 9.13
N THR A 77 -10.00 -3.67 8.70
CA THR A 77 -10.63 -4.72 9.50
C THR A 77 -9.96 -6.06 9.21
N VAL A 78 -9.79 -6.90 10.23
CA VAL A 78 -9.24 -8.26 10.05
C VAL A 78 -10.39 -9.21 9.79
N ASN A 79 -10.25 -10.03 8.75
CA ASN A 79 -11.20 -11.07 8.39
C ASN A 79 -10.47 -12.41 8.35
N GLY A 80 -11.11 -13.48 8.83
CA GLY A 80 -10.52 -14.82 8.89
C GLY A 80 -9.25 -14.87 9.75
N THR A 81 -8.39 -15.85 9.46
CA THR A 81 -7.15 -16.08 10.22
C THR A 81 -5.99 -15.26 9.66
N THR A 82 -5.54 -14.26 10.42
CA THR A 82 -4.28 -13.55 10.13
C THR A 82 -3.38 -13.57 11.35
N THR A 83 -2.06 -13.62 11.12
CA THR A 83 -1.07 -13.54 12.18
C THR A 83 -0.34 -12.21 12.10
N PHE A 84 -0.56 -11.36 13.10
CA PHE A 84 0.25 -10.16 13.28
C PHE A 84 1.55 -10.52 13.99
N THR A 85 2.67 -10.02 13.48
CA THR A 85 3.96 -10.06 14.16
C THR A 85 4.48 -8.62 14.27
N ALA A 86 4.75 -8.18 15.49
CA ALA A 86 5.27 -6.84 15.76
C ALA A 86 6.52 -6.59 14.90
N ASP A 87 6.60 -5.39 14.30
CA ASP A 87 7.68 -4.97 13.40
C ASP A 87 7.88 -5.86 12.18
N ARG A 88 6.90 -6.70 11.82
CA ARG A 88 6.98 -7.57 10.64
C ARG A 88 5.75 -7.51 9.76
N GLY A 89 4.58 -7.23 10.32
CA GLY A 89 3.34 -7.05 9.58
C GLY A 89 2.33 -8.18 9.79
N PHE A 90 1.43 -8.34 8.82
CA PHE A 90 0.35 -9.33 8.86
C PHE A 90 0.62 -10.44 7.85
N ALA A 91 0.64 -11.68 8.32
CA ALA A 91 0.63 -12.86 7.48
C ALA A 91 -0.80 -13.38 7.33
N GLY A 92 -1.20 -13.75 6.11
CA GLY A 92 -2.43 -14.50 5.89
C GLY A 92 -2.21 -16.00 6.15
N ASP A 93 -3.27 -16.78 5.98
CA ASP A 93 -3.27 -18.24 6.10
C ASP A 93 -3.37 -18.95 4.72
N GLY A 94 -3.40 -18.18 3.63
CA GLY A 94 -3.59 -18.70 2.26
C GLY A 94 -5.03 -19.13 1.92
N SER A 95 -5.99 -18.91 2.83
CA SER A 95 -7.35 -19.43 2.74
C SER A 95 -8.42 -18.41 3.12
N THR A 96 -8.48 -17.99 4.38
CA THR A 96 -9.56 -17.15 4.93
C THR A 96 -9.10 -15.76 5.35
N GLY A 97 -7.81 -15.61 5.64
CA GLY A 97 -7.21 -14.42 6.25
C GLY A 97 -6.97 -13.27 5.29
N TYR A 98 -7.54 -12.10 5.60
CA TYR A 98 -7.22 -10.85 4.89
C TYR A 98 -7.54 -9.59 5.70
N LEU A 99 -7.07 -8.44 5.19
CA LEU A 99 -7.40 -7.12 5.73
C LEU A 99 -8.34 -6.41 4.75
N ASP A 100 -9.46 -5.86 5.22
CA ASP A 100 -10.43 -5.12 4.39
C ASP A 100 -10.47 -3.63 4.80
N ALA A 101 -10.23 -2.73 3.84
CA ALA A 101 -10.14 -1.30 4.09
C ALA A 101 -11.50 -0.66 4.42
N GLY A 102 -12.61 -1.35 4.13
CA GLY A 102 -13.95 -0.78 4.24
C GLY A 102 -14.26 0.28 3.18
N GLU A 103 -13.36 0.53 2.22
CA GLU A 103 -13.51 1.53 1.18
C GLU A 103 -13.25 0.96 -0.22
N THR A 104 -14.05 1.42 -1.18
CA THR A 104 -13.88 1.12 -2.60
C THR A 104 -12.89 2.10 -3.24
N PRO A 105 -12.28 1.76 -4.38
CA PRO A 105 -11.48 2.71 -5.15
C PRO A 105 -12.20 4.03 -5.48
N GLN A 106 -13.51 4.02 -5.76
CA GLN A 106 -14.29 5.24 -6.01
C GLN A 106 -14.39 6.13 -4.77
N ALA A 107 -14.44 5.53 -3.57
CA ALA A 107 -14.50 6.28 -2.32
C ALA A 107 -13.11 6.80 -1.90
N ALA A 108 -12.03 6.24 -2.47
CA ALA A 108 -10.66 6.69 -2.23
C ALA A 108 -10.38 7.94 -3.07
N GLY A 109 -10.54 9.14 -2.49
CA GLY A 109 -10.64 10.41 -3.23
C GLY A 109 -9.55 10.77 -4.26
N LEU A 110 -8.34 10.20 -4.20
CA LEU A 110 -7.28 10.41 -5.22
C LEU A 110 -7.09 9.24 -6.17
N PHE A 111 -7.85 8.15 -6.03
CA PHE A 111 -7.75 6.96 -6.88
C PHE A 111 -8.71 7.11 -8.07
N GLY A 112 -8.20 7.57 -9.20
CA GLY A 112 -8.97 7.81 -10.42
C GLY A 112 -8.91 6.67 -11.42
N GLN A 113 -9.87 6.62 -12.35
CA GLN A 113 -9.88 5.64 -13.44
C GLN A 113 -8.60 5.69 -14.30
N ASP A 114 -8.16 6.88 -14.67
CA ASP A 114 -6.99 7.10 -15.55
C ASP A 114 -5.75 7.59 -14.79
N SER A 115 -5.87 7.78 -13.48
CA SER A 115 -4.78 8.22 -12.60
C SER A 115 -4.88 7.47 -11.29
N ALA A 116 -4.12 6.39 -11.19
CA ALA A 116 -4.10 5.56 -9.99
C ALA A 116 -2.74 4.91 -9.74
N PHE A 117 -2.50 4.55 -8.49
CA PHE A 117 -1.46 3.59 -8.13
C PHE A 117 -1.92 2.72 -6.96
N MET A 118 -1.30 1.56 -6.88
CA MET A 118 -1.29 0.73 -5.68
C MET A 118 0.13 0.22 -5.47
N SER A 119 0.55 0.19 -4.21
CA SER A 119 1.86 -0.28 -3.78
C SER A 119 1.73 -1.18 -2.56
N VAL A 120 2.53 -2.22 -2.53
CA VAL A 120 2.48 -3.27 -1.52
C VAL A 120 3.89 -3.77 -1.26
N TYR A 121 4.26 -3.88 0.01
CA TYR A 121 5.54 -4.46 0.44
C TYR A 121 5.31 -5.79 1.13
N PHE A 122 5.91 -6.85 0.61
CA PHE A 122 5.94 -8.16 1.26
C PHE A 122 7.37 -8.45 1.71
N ASN A 123 7.56 -8.78 2.98
CA ASN A 123 8.85 -9.26 3.51
C ASN A 123 8.94 -10.80 3.55
N VAL A 124 7.80 -11.47 3.30
CA VAL A 124 7.72 -12.91 3.05
C VAL A 124 6.68 -13.11 1.97
N LEU A 125 7.07 -13.65 0.82
CA LEU A 125 6.09 -14.04 -0.20
C LEU A 125 5.32 -15.27 0.26
N GLY A 126 4.05 -15.35 -0.14
CA GLY A 126 3.27 -16.54 0.08
C GLY A 126 3.67 -17.71 -0.82
N SER A 127 2.95 -18.81 -0.69
CA SER A 127 2.87 -19.85 -1.71
C SER A 127 2.34 -19.25 -3.03
N GLY A 128 2.93 -19.70 -4.14
CA GLY A 128 2.50 -19.31 -5.49
C GLY A 128 1.13 -19.91 -5.86
N GLY A 129 0.65 -19.65 -7.07
CA GLY A 129 -0.57 -20.29 -7.60
C GLY A 129 -1.84 -19.46 -7.46
N GLY A 130 -1.86 -18.25 -8.05
CA GLY A 130 -3.08 -17.45 -8.16
C GLY A 130 -3.55 -16.80 -6.87
N LYS A 131 -2.67 -16.68 -5.86
CA LYS A 131 -2.93 -15.94 -4.63
C LYS A 131 -2.68 -14.44 -4.83
N ALA A 132 -3.60 -13.61 -4.37
CA ALA A 132 -3.46 -12.17 -4.46
C ALA A 132 -2.79 -11.58 -3.23
N ASN A 133 -1.84 -10.69 -3.46
CA ASN A 133 -1.14 -9.92 -2.44
C ASN A 133 -2.03 -8.81 -1.89
N CYS A 134 -2.81 -8.16 -2.75
CA CYS A 134 -3.74 -7.10 -2.37
C CYS A 134 -4.70 -6.75 -3.51
N GLY A 135 -5.76 -6.01 -3.14
CA GLY A 135 -6.67 -5.34 -4.05
C GLY A 135 -8.12 -5.83 -3.98
N HIS A 136 -8.82 -5.70 -5.11
CA HIS A 136 -10.17 -6.18 -5.35
C HIS A 136 -10.28 -6.74 -6.77
N GLY A 137 -10.85 -7.93 -6.91
CA GLY A 137 -11.17 -8.57 -8.16
C GLY A 137 -12.65 -8.90 -8.24
N ASN A 138 -13.34 -8.20 -9.14
CA ASN A 138 -14.49 -8.75 -9.83
C ASN A 138 -13.98 -9.17 -11.22
N GLY A 139 -14.43 -10.29 -11.78
CA GLY A 139 -13.94 -10.80 -13.08
C GLY A 139 -14.03 -9.80 -14.24
N THR A 140 -14.76 -8.69 -14.06
CA THR A 140 -15.03 -7.62 -15.01
C THR A 140 -14.19 -6.35 -14.83
N SER A 141 -13.49 -6.15 -13.72
CA SER A 141 -12.59 -5.01 -13.49
C SER A 141 -11.70 -5.29 -12.29
N GLY A 142 -10.43 -4.90 -12.37
CA GLY A 142 -9.43 -5.31 -11.38
C GLY A 142 -8.54 -4.17 -10.89
N VAL A 143 -8.35 -4.14 -9.58
CA VAL A 143 -7.23 -3.45 -8.93
C VAL A 143 -6.57 -4.51 -8.07
N HIS A 144 -5.53 -5.19 -8.52
CA HIS A 144 -4.94 -6.26 -7.72
C HIS A 144 -3.53 -6.66 -8.14
N PHE A 145 -2.73 -7.08 -7.15
CA PHE A 145 -1.42 -7.70 -7.32
C PHE A 145 -1.48 -9.16 -6.92
N TYR A 146 -0.80 -10.01 -7.67
CA TYR A 146 -0.68 -11.42 -7.34
C TYR A 146 0.76 -11.80 -7.01
N ASN A 147 0.91 -12.86 -6.22
CA ASN A 147 2.17 -13.56 -6.02
C ASN A 147 2.53 -14.41 -7.26
N SER A 148 2.40 -13.77 -8.43
CA SER A 148 2.67 -14.26 -9.76
C SER A 148 3.09 -13.08 -10.63
N ASN A 149 3.42 -13.33 -11.88
CA ASN A 149 3.87 -12.32 -12.84
C ASN A 149 2.73 -11.46 -13.41
N TRP A 150 1.69 -11.11 -12.64
CA TRP A 150 0.65 -10.23 -13.18
C TRP A 150 -0.05 -9.37 -12.11
N ALA A 151 -0.58 -8.24 -12.58
CA ALA A 151 -1.46 -7.38 -11.81
C ALA A 151 -2.52 -6.75 -12.74
N LYS A 152 -3.54 -6.12 -12.14
CA LYS A 152 -4.47 -5.25 -12.86
C LYS A 152 -4.62 -3.92 -12.13
N LEU A 153 -4.84 -2.86 -12.90
CA LEU A 153 -5.19 -1.55 -12.39
C LEU A 153 -6.16 -0.90 -13.36
N ASN A 154 -7.43 -0.82 -12.94
CA ASN A 154 -8.56 -0.32 -13.71
C ASN A 154 -8.61 -1.00 -15.09
N ASN A 155 -8.52 -2.33 -15.09
CA ASN A 155 -8.50 -3.14 -16.31
C ASN A 155 -9.24 -4.47 -16.16
N THR A 156 -9.70 -5.03 -17.27
CA THR A 156 -10.26 -6.39 -17.37
C THR A 156 -9.17 -7.43 -17.69
N ALA A 157 -8.12 -7.04 -18.42
CA ALA A 157 -7.03 -7.92 -18.86
C ALA A 157 -5.93 -8.06 -17.80
N TYR A 158 -5.27 -9.23 -17.79
CA TYR A 158 -4.04 -9.43 -17.02
C TYR A 158 -2.89 -8.65 -17.67
N MET A 159 -2.12 -7.93 -16.86
CA MET A 159 -0.95 -7.18 -17.32
C MET A 159 0.28 -7.73 -16.61
N PHE A 160 1.37 -7.89 -17.34
CA PHE A 160 2.55 -8.62 -16.90
C PHE A 160 3.75 -7.67 -16.79
N PRO A 161 4.41 -7.56 -15.62
CA PRO A 161 5.70 -6.90 -15.53
C PRO A 161 6.78 -7.71 -16.27
N THR A 162 7.92 -7.07 -16.54
CA THR A 162 9.08 -7.72 -17.18
C THR A 162 9.64 -8.84 -16.32
N ASN A 163 9.76 -8.62 -15.02
CA ASN A 163 10.19 -9.61 -14.04
C ASN A 163 9.07 -9.87 -13.03
N PRO A 164 8.89 -11.11 -12.54
CA PRO A 164 7.94 -11.41 -11.48
C PRO A 164 8.18 -10.54 -10.24
N PHE A 165 7.10 -10.22 -9.54
CA PHE A 165 7.20 -9.57 -8.24
C PHE A 165 7.85 -10.51 -7.23
N ALA A 166 8.78 -9.98 -6.44
CA ALA A 166 9.48 -10.70 -5.38
C ALA A 166 9.18 -10.07 -4.01
N VAL A 167 9.86 -10.56 -2.96
CA VAL A 167 9.98 -9.84 -1.69
C VAL A 167 10.48 -8.42 -1.99
N GLY A 168 9.91 -7.42 -1.32
CA GLY A 168 10.20 -6.00 -1.59
C GLY A 168 8.95 -5.20 -1.93
N LEU A 169 9.14 -3.99 -2.46
CA LEU A 169 8.06 -3.09 -2.84
C LEU A 169 7.63 -3.33 -4.29
N SER A 170 6.40 -3.80 -4.47
CA SER A 170 5.77 -3.89 -5.79
C SER A 170 4.81 -2.73 -5.99
N THR A 171 4.86 -2.09 -7.16
CA THR A 171 3.99 -0.95 -7.52
C THR A 171 3.46 -1.08 -8.94
N ILE A 172 2.21 -0.70 -9.13
CA ILE A 172 1.53 -0.58 -10.41
C ILE A 172 0.91 0.80 -10.44
N THR A 173 1.08 1.52 -11.54
CA THR A 173 0.48 2.82 -11.73
C THR A 173 -0.11 2.95 -13.13
N ARG A 174 -1.20 3.70 -13.22
CA ARG A 174 -1.85 4.12 -14.44
C ARG A 174 -1.76 5.64 -14.49
N THR A 175 -1.26 6.16 -15.60
CA THR A 175 -0.99 7.60 -15.82
C THR A 175 -1.87 8.20 -16.91
N ALA A 176 -2.54 7.36 -17.70
CA ALA A 176 -3.55 7.76 -18.67
C ALA A 176 -4.56 6.62 -18.91
N SER A 177 -5.59 6.89 -19.72
CA SER A 177 -6.57 5.88 -20.10
C SER A 177 -5.95 4.68 -20.81
N ASN A 178 -4.82 4.82 -21.47
CA ASN A 178 -4.12 3.75 -22.19
C ASN A 178 -2.62 3.70 -21.87
N ALA A 179 -2.21 4.11 -20.67
CA ALA A 179 -0.81 4.07 -20.26
C ALA A 179 -0.65 3.74 -18.77
N GLY A 180 0.28 2.83 -18.48
CA GLY A 180 0.75 2.58 -17.13
C GLY A 180 2.04 1.78 -17.06
N LYS A 181 2.55 1.63 -15.85
CA LYS A 181 3.89 1.13 -15.56
C LYS A 181 3.89 0.28 -14.29
N PHE A 182 4.79 -0.69 -14.25
CA PHE A 182 5.12 -1.46 -13.06
C PHE A 182 6.44 -0.98 -12.48
N TYR A 183 6.61 -1.11 -11.18
CA TYR A 183 7.89 -0.94 -10.52
C TYR A 183 8.16 -2.07 -9.54
N ALA A 184 9.41 -2.49 -9.46
CA ALA A 184 9.96 -3.33 -8.42
C ALA A 184 11.04 -2.53 -7.70
N ASP A 185 10.89 -2.35 -6.39
CA ASP A 185 11.83 -1.60 -5.55
C ASP A 185 12.16 -0.21 -6.11
N GLY A 186 11.10 0.49 -6.55
CA GLY A 186 11.18 1.83 -7.10
C GLY A 186 11.76 1.93 -8.53
N SER A 187 12.21 0.82 -9.11
CA SER A 187 12.76 0.77 -10.47
C SER A 187 11.71 0.29 -11.49
N PRO A 188 11.67 0.85 -12.71
CA PRO A 188 10.73 0.39 -13.74
C PRO A 188 10.83 -1.11 -14.02
N ASN A 189 9.68 -1.78 -14.10
CA ASN A 189 9.57 -3.23 -14.31
C ASN A 189 8.53 -3.55 -15.41
N GLY A 190 8.53 -2.76 -16.48
CA GLY A 190 7.65 -2.91 -17.64
C GLY A 190 6.51 -1.89 -17.71
N THR A 191 5.86 -1.85 -18.87
CA THR A 191 4.75 -0.92 -19.20
C THR A 191 3.57 -1.67 -19.80
N PHE A 192 2.39 -1.07 -19.74
CA PHE A 192 1.18 -1.58 -20.39
C PHE A 192 0.39 -0.44 -21.06
N SER A 193 -0.39 -0.78 -22.08
CA SER A 193 -1.18 0.18 -22.87
C SER A 193 -2.67 -0.13 -22.94
N ASN A 194 -3.15 -1.12 -22.17
CA ASN A 194 -4.56 -1.49 -22.15
C ASN A 194 -5.44 -0.31 -21.70
N ALA A 195 -6.55 -0.12 -22.42
CA ALA A 195 -7.56 0.88 -22.11
C ALA A 195 -8.12 0.69 -20.69
N SER A 196 -8.31 1.78 -19.97
CA SER A 196 -8.89 1.79 -18.64
C SER A 196 -10.37 1.42 -18.72
N VAL A 197 -10.86 0.82 -17.65
CA VAL A 197 -12.29 0.56 -17.45
C VAL A 197 -12.75 1.24 -16.17
N ALA A 198 -14.07 1.34 -16.00
CA ALA A 198 -14.66 1.87 -14.79
C ALA A 198 -14.09 1.21 -13.52
N LEU A 199 -14.00 2.00 -12.45
CA LEU A 199 -13.50 1.53 -11.17
C LEU A 199 -14.37 0.38 -10.60
N VAL A 200 -13.75 -0.55 -9.89
CA VAL A 200 -14.41 -1.67 -9.19
C VAL A 200 -15.19 -1.18 -7.98
N THR A 201 -16.37 -1.73 -7.69
CA THR A 201 -17.23 -1.29 -6.58
C THR A 201 -16.99 -2.00 -5.25
N GLY A 202 -16.06 -2.96 -5.20
CA GLY A 202 -15.73 -3.64 -3.95
C GLY A 202 -14.54 -3.05 -3.22
N ASN A 203 -14.41 -3.41 -1.95
CA ASN A 203 -13.42 -2.83 -1.06
C ASN A 203 -12.00 -3.27 -1.41
N MET A 204 -11.06 -2.35 -1.16
CA MET A 204 -9.62 -2.60 -1.24
C MET A 204 -9.17 -3.50 -0.09
N ARG A 205 -8.34 -4.50 -0.39
CA ARG A 205 -7.86 -5.48 0.59
C ARG A 205 -6.36 -5.61 0.60
N ALA A 206 -5.78 -5.98 1.72
CA ALA A 206 -4.43 -6.56 1.79
C ALA A 206 -4.55 -8.07 2.05
N LEU A 207 -3.57 -8.84 1.58
CA LEU A 207 -3.50 -10.30 1.63
C LEU A 207 -4.57 -11.03 0.79
N ALA A 208 -5.36 -10.28 0.00
CA ALA A 208 -6.37 -10.83 -0.89
C ALA A 208 -6.72 -9.85 -2.01
N ALA A 209 -7.36 -10.37 -3.05
CA ALA A 209 -8.12 -9.59 -4.03
C ALA A 209 -9.58 -10.05 -4.14
N GLY A 210 -9.95 -11.22 -3.61
CA GLY A 210 -11.29 -11.80 -3.69
C GLY A 210 -11.70 -12.45 -2.37
N THR A 211 -12.84 -13.16 -2.38
CA THR A 211 -13.39 -13.83 -1.18
C THR A 211 -13.28 -15.36 -1.23
N SER A 212 -12.83 -15.97 -2.34
CA SER A 212 -12.58 -17.41 -2.42
C SER A 212 -11.27 -17.71 -3.16
N GLY A 213 -10.37 -18.46 -2.53
CA GLY A 213 -9.15 -19.00 -3.14
C GLY A 213 -8.03 -17.98 -3.45
N GLN A 214 -8.31 -16.68 -3.42
CA GLN A 214 -7.40 -15.60 -3.80
C GLN A 214 -6.73 -14.91 -2.60
N MET A 215 -6.52 -15.64 -1.49
CA MET A 215 -5.83 -15.15 -0.30
C MET A 215 -4.40 -15.69 -0.27
N THR A 216 -3.44 -14.85 0.08
CA THR A 216 -2.04 -15.26 0.26
C THR A 216 -1.74 -15.57 1.73
N ASP A 217 -0.83 -16.51 1.94
CA ASP A 217 -0.12 -16.82 3.20
C ASP A 217 1.17 -16.00 3.37
N GLY A 218 1.47 -15.08 2.44
CA GLY A 218 2.59 -14.15 2.57
C GLY A 218 2.37 -13.12 3.67
N ARG A 219 3.43 -12.38 4.01
CA ARG A 219 3.43 -11.34 5.04
C ARG A 219 3.59 -9.95 4.45
N CYS A 220 2.55 -9.14 4.61
CA CYS A 220 2.49 -7.77 4.14
C CYS A 220 2.95 -6.79 5.25
N ALA A 221 3.92 -5.95 4.92
CA ALA A 221 4.53 -4.98 5.85
C ALA A 221 4.12 -3.52 5.55
N PHE A 222 3.64 -3.23 4.34
CA PHE A 222 3.20 -1.90 3.93
C PHE A 222 2.20 -1.98 2.78
N MET A 223 1.23 -1.06 2.77
CA MET A 223 0.33 -0.86 1.64
C MET A 223 -0.03 0.61 1.48
N ALA A 224 -0.11 1.07 0.23
CA ALA A 224 -0.60 2.41 -0.10
C ALA A 224 -1.31 2.43 -1.48
N TRP A 225 -2.22 3.38 -1.65
CA TRP A 225 -2.86 3.69 -2.93
C TRP A 225 -3.27 5.15 -3.05
N GLY A 226 -3.54 5.59 -4.27
CA GLY A 226 -3.92 6.97 -4.61
C GLY A 226 -3.76 7.25 -6.09
N SER A 227 -3.36 8.47 -6.46
CA SER A 227 -3.22 8.95 -7.85
C SER A 227 -1.90 8.55 -8.51
N SER A 228 -1.82 8.61 -9.84
CA SER A 228 -0.67 8.15 -10.64
C SER A 228 0.72 8.58 -10.13
N LEU A 229 1.71 7.70 -10.27
CA LEU A 229 3.12 7.94 -9.94
C LEU A 229 3.99 8.05 -11.21
N SER A 230 4.87 9.03 -11.25
CA SER A 230 6.01 9.08 -12.17
C SER A 230 7.14 8.16 -11.72
N ASP A 231 8.18 8.01 -12.55
CA ASP A 231 9.38 7.24 -12.18
C ASP A 231 10.05 7.80 -10.92
N SER A 232 10.13 9.13 -10.82
CA SER A 232 10.69 9.81 -9.64
C SER A 232 9.84 9.60 -8.38
N ASP A 233 8.51 9.56 -8.53
CA ASP A 233 7.60 9.30 -7.42
C ASP A 233 7.75 7.86 -6.91
N ALA A 234 7.83 6.88 -7.81
CA ALA A 234 7.99 5.48 -7.45
C ALA A 234 9.33 5.22 -6.74
N ALA A 235 10.42 5.80 -7.23
CA ALA A 235 11.74 5.73 -6.60
C ALA A 235 11.73 6.39 -5.20
N ALA A 236 11.10 7.56 -5.06
CA ALA A 236 10.97 8.24 -3.77
C ALA A 236 10.12 7.43 -2.78
N LEU A 237 8.99 6.86 -3.23
CA LEU A 237 8.13 6.01 -2.39
C LEU A 237 8.92 4.81 -1.86
N TYR A 238 9.65 4.11 -2.75
CA TYR A 238 10.54 3.01 -2.35
C TYR A 238 11.58 3.45 -1.32
N SER A 239 12.28 4.56 -1.57
CA SER A 239 13.30 5.07 -0.64
C SER A 239 12.72 5.36 0.75
N ARG A 240 11.53 5.96 0.84
CA ARG A 240 10.87 6.24 2.13
C ARG A 240 10.41 4.98 2.85
N VAL A 241 9.80 4.05 2.12
CA VAL A 241 9.32 2.77 2.68
C VAL A 241 10.50 1.92 3.13
N GLY A 242 11.52 1.74 2.29
CA GLY A 242 12.72 0.98 2.60
C GLY A 242 13.47 1.54 3.81
N ALA A 243 13.65 2.88 3.88
CA ALA A 243 14.28 3.51 5.03
C ALA A 243 13.51 3.29 6.34
N TYR A 244 12.16 3.31 6.31
CA TYR A 244 11.34 3.01 7.48
C TYR A 244 11.47 1.54 7.87
N LEU A 245 11.23 0.61 6.94
CA LEU A 245 11.23 -0.83 7.20
C LEU A 245 12.59 -1.32 7.68
N THR A 246 13.70 -0.86 7.08
CA THR A 246 15.05 -1.17 7.56
C THR A 246 15.28 -0.64 8.98
N ALA A 247 14.83 0.58 9.29
CA ALA A 247 15.04 1.17 10.62
C ALA A 247 14.26 0.47 11.74
N ILE A 248 13.18 -0.24 11.40
CA ILE A 248 12.38 -1.01 12.36
C ILE A 248 12.70 -2.51 12.31
N GLY A 249 13.64 -2.93 11.44
CA GLY A 249 14.03 -4.32 11.27
C GLY A 249 12.99 -5.18 10.54
N ALA A 250 12.14 -4.58 9.69
CA ALA A 250 11.01 -5.23 9.01
C ALA A 250 11.26 -5.58 7.52
N ASN A 251 12.40 -5.17 6.97
CA ASN A 251 12.79 -5.43 5.58
C ASN A 251 12.89 -6.93 5.32
#